data_AF-A0A924L8P0-F1
#
_entry.id   AF-A0A924L8P0-F1
#
_cell.length_a   1.000
_cell.length_b   1.000
_cell.length_c   1.000
_cell.angle_alpha   90.00
_cell.angle_beta   90.00
_cell.angle_gamma   90.00
#
_symmetry.space_group_name_H-M   'P 1'
#
loop_
_entity.id
_entity.type
_entity.pdbx_description
1 polymer ?
#
loop_
_entity_poly.entity_id
_entity_poly.type
_entity_poly.pdbx_seq_one_letter_code
_entity_poly.pdbx_strand_id
1 'polypeptide(L)'
;MSDSSGVSVPPADSDAREDSWLDHLVAEAPISELVRLRDRATTGADAAAAAAADQDLSAALQLRELLDQRRQRAAELAALNQIAGQLTTLRAHDVLLREVVAHARRLLSVDLAYLGLVRDDHMVIEVASGSLTSQLLGLEMLLTEGLAAGVITKGEPVWTHDYQSESSFIHDPTADAASRSENIRGLLGVPLQVRGQVLGALFASTRQERHFRKEDVALLSALAAHAAMVIENARSVAQYQSTVTRLNAVNDELARRTSELEQTLQWDKTLTQVVLRGGNVDDLIQEISGLSGQPVVFVPQGSSLPGDLALNDDMDRAQATVATAAPEAGATIELSDRHLVSRPVLFAGRHLGSLVLTCTGEPASDELLLLDRAVPAVALSLIAEQAAAEATVLARNALLFDLVTRPSMTSKGMQRQARLAGLDPAGTYCVMVLQIVDDDQPITTKEDLQLPAGSVIAEHGTRTLIVVPGEDPAELLDSQRQHARTSRTIGIAGPARGASELAQSYREAQQTVDVLTTLGRSGEAATAQGLGIYRILLTYTGRQEVAGLVEAQLGSVLREEKRRGVPLLATMDAYLDHGRRHSASAQALGIHANTLYRRLDTLDRLLGDTWREAHRATDLHLVLRLNKSATSLGSGRA
;
A
#
# COMPACT_ATOMS: atom_id res chain seq x y z
N MET A 1 25.85 58.49 -59.06
CA MET A 1 27.32 58.62 -59.13
C MET A 1 27.80 57.36 -59.84
N SER A 2 28.37 57.35 -61.05
CA SER A 2 28.90 58.41 -61.91
C SER A 2 29.00 57.87 -63.35
N ASP A 3 28.97 58.78 -64.31
CA ASP A 3 29.45 58.70 -65.69
C ASP A 3 28.65 58.00 -66.81
N SER A 4 27.91 58.87 -67.52
CA SER A 4 28.26 59.35 -68.87
C SER A 4 28.27 58.32 -70.01
N SER A 5 27.29 58.45 -70.92
CA SER A 5 27.54 58.88 -72.31
C SER A 5 26.20 59.09 -73.03
N GLY A 6 25.89 60.33 -73.39
CA GLY A 6 24.76 60.67 -74.24
C GLY A 6 25.02 60.28 -75.69
N VAL A 7 24.04 59.62 -76.31
CA VAL A 7 23.88 59.58 -77.76
C VAL A 7 22.54 60.24 -78.07
N SER A 8 22.65 61.41 -78.69
CA SER A 8 21.56 62.18 -79.26
C SER A 8 21.01 61.44 -80.49
N VAL A 9 19.74 61.04 -80.43
CA VAL A 9 18.97 60.57 -81.60
C VAL A 9 18.00 61.70 -81.96
N PRO A 10 17.98 62.18 -83.23
CA PRO A 10 17.15 63.30 -83.65
C PRO A 10 15.65 62.92 -83.66
N PRO A 11 14.73 63.89 -83.56
CA PRO A 11 13.29 63.61 -83.65
C PRO A 11 12.96 63.26 -85.09
N ALA A 12 12.52 62.02 -85.33
CA ALA A 12 11.88 61.66 -86.58
C ALA A 12 10.41 62.07 -86.49
N ASP A 13 9.98 62.80 -87.51
CA ASP A 13 8.67 63.38 -87.69
C ASP A 13 7.52 62.44 -87.33
N SER A 14 6.63 62.99 -86.52
CA SER A 14 5.31 62.49 -86.20
C SER A 14 4.34 62.82 -87.35
N ASP A 15 4.29 61.97 -88.37
CA ASP A 15 3.15 61.96 -89.30
C ASP A 15 2.84 60.54 -89.77
N ALA A 16 1.58 60.14 -89.56
CA ALA A 16 0.95 58.86 -89.89
C ALA A 16 1.45 57.61 -89.13
N ARG A 17 1.04 57.46 -87.86
CA ARG A 17 0.73 56.10 -87.37
C ARG A 17 -0.50 55.64 -88.15
N GLU A 18 -0.32 54.77 -89.14
CA GLU A 18 -1.41 53.99 -89.73
C GLU A 18 -2.16 53.33 -88.57
N ASP A 19 -3.47 53.64 -88.41
CA ASP A 19 -4.36 52.97 -87.46
C ASP A 19 -4.37 51.47 -87.79
N SER A 20 -3.46 50.72 -87.18
CA SER A 20 -3.26 49.31 -87.46
C SER A 20 -4.40 48.52 -86.87
N TRP A 21 -4.92 47.56 -87.65
CA TRP A 21 -5.88 46.56 -87.18
C TRP A 21 -5.48 45.94 -85.83
N LEU A 22 -4.17 45.77 -85.59
CA LEU A 22 -3.63 45.20 -84.36
C LEU A 22 -3.81 46.14 -83.15
N ASP A 23 -3.69 47.45 -83.32
CA ASP A 23 -3.84 48.41 -82.21
C ASP A 23 -5.29 48.44 -81.72
N HIS A 24 -6.25 48.35 -82.63
CA HIS A 24 -7.67 48.26 -82.30
C HIS A 24 -8.05 46.91 -81.66
N LEU A 25 -7.40 45.82 -82.04
CA LEU A 25 -7.59 44.50 -81.40
C LEU A 25 -6.99 44.47 -79.99
N VAL A 26 -5.83 45.10 -79.78
CA VAL A 26 -5.20 45.24 -78.46
C VAL A 26 -6.03 46.15 -77.54
N ALA A 27 -6.64 47.20 -78.10
CA ALA A 27 -7.50 48.14 -77.37
C ALA A 27 -8.96 47.66 -77.20
N GLU A 28 -9.29 46.44 -77.62
CA GLU A 28 -10.62 45.83 -77.47
C GLU A 28 -11.75 46.61 -78.15
N ALA A 29 -11.45 47.27 -79.28
CA ALA A 29 -12.41 48.09 -79.99
C ALA A 29 -13.66 47.26 -80.38
N PRO A 30 -14.89 47.81 -80.25
CA PRO A 30 -16.12 47.10 -80.62
C PRO A 30 -16.12 46.75 -82.11
N ILE A 31 -16.86 45.70 -82.49
CA ILE A 31 -16.96 45.22 -83.89
C ILE A 31 -17.34 46.39 -84.83
N SER A 32 -18.20 47.30 -84.38
CA SER A 32 -18.59 48.50 -85.11
C SER A 32 -17.42 49.42 -85.47
N GLU A 33 -16.37 49.45 -84.66
CA GLU A 33 -15.18 50.30 -84.87
C GLU A 33 -14.18 49.64 -85.82
N LEU A 34 -14.05 48.32 -85.77
CA LEU A 34 -13.34 47.52 -86.78
C LEU A 34 -13.98 47.63 -88.17
N VAL A 35 -15.31 47.59 -88.24
CA VAL A 35 -16.06 47.82 -89.49
C VAL A 35 -15.85 49.24 -90.00
N ARG A 36 -15.86 50.26 -89.13
CA ARG A 36 -15.55 51.65 -89.50
C ARG A 36 -14.12 51.81 -90.02
N LEU A 37 -13.16 51.04 -89.49
CA LEU A 37 -11.77 51.03 -89.95
C LEU A 37 -11.69 50.55 -91.41
N ARG A 38 -12.38 49.44 -91.72
CA ARG A 38 -12.51 48.94 -93.09
C ARG A 38 -13.25 49.91 -94.00
N ASP A 39 -14.33 50.54 -93.53
CA ASP A 39 -15.06 51.51 -94.34
C ASP A 39 -14.20 52.73 -94.69
N ARG A 40 -13.32 53.18 -93.78
CA ARG A 40 -12.32 54.24 -94.07
C ARG A 40 -11.26 53.78 -95.05
N ALA A 41 -10.72 52.56 -94.89
CA ALA A 41 -9.70 52.00 -95.77
C ALA A 41 -10.20 51.73 -97.20
N THR A 42 -11.51 51.55 -97.38
CA THR A 42 -12.16 51.31 -98.68
C THR A 42 -12.64 52.58 -99.38
N THR A 43 -12.64 53.73 -98.71
CA THR A 43 -13.16 55.00 -99.27
C THR A 43 -12.18 55.58 -100.31
N GLY A 44 -12.53 55.50 -101.60
CA GLY A 44 -11.70 56.01 -102.71
C GLY A 44 -10.63 55.03 -103.20
N ALA A 45 -10.66 53.79 -102.71
CA ALA A 45 -9.70 52.73 -103.05
C ALA A 45 -10.10 51.96 -104.31
N ASP A 46 -9.13 51.31 -104.98
CA ASP A 46 -9.42 50.41 -106.10
C ASP A 46 -10.00 49.06 -105.61
N ALA A 47 -10.50 48.24 -106.55
CA ALA A 47 -11.13 46.97 -106.21
C ALA A 47 -10.19 45.96 -105.51
N ALA A 48 -8.87 46.08 -105.70
CA ALA A 48 -7.89 45.20 -105.08
C ALA A 48 -7.62 45.59 -103.62
N ALA A 49 -7.50 46.90 -103.35
CA ALA A 49 -7.37 47.45 -102.01
C ALA A 49 -8.64 47.23 -101.18
N ALA A 50 -9.83 47.29 -101.79
CA ALA A 50 -11.07 46.99 -101.09
C ALA A 50 -11.17 45.50 -100.66
N ALA A 51 -10.74 44.58 -101.53
CA ALA A 51 -10.70 43.15 -101.21
C ALA A 51 -9.67 42.83 -100.10
N ALA A 52 -8.54 43.52 -100.08
CA ALA A 52 -7.53 43.39 -99.01
C ALA A 52 -8.10 43.86 -97.66
N ALA A 53 -8.78 45.00 -97.62
CA ALA A 53 -9.41 45.50 -96.38
C ALA A 53 -10.52 44.58 -95.84
N ASP A 54 -11.29 43.91 -96.72
CA ASP A 54 -12.27 42.90 -96.31
C ASP A 54 -11.58 41.62 -95.76
N GLN A 55 -10.45 41.21 -96.34
CA GLN A 55 -9.66 40.09 -95.82
C GLN A 55 -9.06 40.40 -94.44
N ASP A 56 -8.54 41.61 -94.25
CA ASP A 56 -8.00 42.07 -92.97
C ASP A 56 -9.08 42.15 -91.89
N LEU A 57 -10.27 42.65 -92.23
CA LEU A 57 -11.42 42.65 -91.31
C LEU A 57 -11.80 41.22 -90.91
N SER A 58 -11.87 40.28 -91.85
CA SER A 58 -12.17 38.87 -91.55
C SER A 58 -11.10 38.23 -90.65
N ALA A 59 -9.82 38.48 -90.92
CA ALA A 59 -8.72 38.00 -90.09
C ALA A 59 -8.76 38.61 -88.67
N ALA A 60 -9.06 39.90 -88.56
CA ALA A 60 -9.20 40.59 -87.28
C ALA A 60 -10.36 40.02 -86.44
N LEU A 61 -11.51 39.74 -87.06
CA LEU A 61 -12.66 39.13 -86.38
C LEU A 61 -12.36 37.70 -85.92
N GLN A 62 -11.66 36.90 -86.73
CA GLN A 62 -11.25 35.54 -86.34
C GLN A 62 -10.23 35.56 -85.18
N LEU A 63 -9.27 36.48 -85.21
CA LEU A 63 -8.28 36.63 -84.15
C LEU A 63 -8.93 37.08 -82.84
N ARG A 64 -9.89 38.01 -82.90
CA ARG A 64 -10.67 38.44 -81.74
C ARG A 64 -11.43 37.28 -81.10
N GLU A 65 -12.17 36.51 -81.89
CA GLU A 65 -12.90 35.34 -81.41
C GLU A 65 -11.96 34.33 -80.71
N LEU A 66 -10.78 34.08 -81.28
CA LEU A 66 -9.79 33.19 -80.69
C LEU A 66 -9.19 33.74 -79.38
N LEU A 67 -8.95 35.05 -79.30
CA LEU A 67 -8.48 35.72 -78.10
C LEU A 67 -9.54 35.72 -76.98
N ASP A 68 -10.80 35.96 -77.33
CA ASP A 68 -11.93 35.90 -76.40
C ASP A 68 -12.08 34.49 -75.83
N GLN A 69 -12.01 33.44 -76.68
CA GLN A 69 -12.01 32.05 -76.23
C GLN A 69 -10.82 31.69 -75.33
N ARG A 70 -9.61 32.18 -75.64
CA ARG A 70 -8.40 31.97 -74.81
C ARG A 70 -8.53 32.65 -73.44
N ARG A 71 -9.07 33.87 -73.41
CA ARG A 71 -9.29 34.65 -72.18
C ARG A 71 -10.36 34.01 -71.31
N GLN A 72 -11.46 33.55 -71.90
CA GLN A 72 -12.51 32.80 -71.20
C GLN A 72 -11.91 31.59 -70.47
N ARG A 73 -11.08 30.80 -71.16
CA ARG A 73 -10.38 29.64 -70.60
C ARG A 73 -9.38 30.00 -69.51
N ALA A 74 -8.64 31.09 -69.68
CA ALA A 74 -7.70 31.57 -68.67
C ALA A 74 -8.42 32.05 -67.41
N ALA A 75 -9.56 32.73 -67.55
CA ALA A 75 -10.39 33.17 -66.44
C ALA A 75 -11.01 31.98 -65.68
N GLU A 76 -11.50 30.96 -66.39
CA GLU A 76 -11.99 29.72 -65.80
C GLU A 76 -10.91 29.00 -64.98
N LEU A 77 -9.69 28.85 -65.53
CA LEU A 77 -8.56 28.23 -64.84
C LEU A 77 -8.08 29.05 -63.63
N ALA A 78 -8.06 30.38 -63.74
CA ALA A 78 -7.71 31.26 -62.64
C ALA A 78 -8.73 31.16 -61.49
N ALA A 79 -10.03 31.11 -61.81
CA ALA A 79 -11.08 30.92 -60.83
C ALA A 79 -10.92 29.57 -60.09
N LEU A 80 -10.64 28.48 -60.80
CA LEU A 80 -10.39 27.16 -60.20
C LEU A 80 -9.17 27.16 -59.26
N ASN A 81 -8.05 27.77 -59.65
CA ASN A 81 -6.86 27.86 -58.80
C ASN A 81 -7.07 28.76 -57.58
N GLN A 82 -7.80 29.86 -57.72
CA GLN A 82 -8.16 30.72 -56.60
C GLN A 82 -9.03 29.98 -55.57
N ILE A 83 -9.94 29.13 -56.04
CA ILE A 83 -10.77 28.25 -55.19
C ILE A 83 -9.88 27.25 -54.43
N ALA A 84 -8.94 26.59 -55.11
CA ALA A 84 -8.00 25.68 -54.46
C ALA A 84 -7.19 26.39 -53.35
N GLY A 85 -6.77 27.63 -53.59
CA GLY A 85 -6.08 28.45 -52.58
C GLY A 85 -6.94 28.80 -51.37
N GLN A 86 -8.20 29.21 -51.58
CA GLN A 86 -9.12 29.53 -50.48
C GLN A 86 -9.52 28.30 -49.66
N LEU A 87 -9.70 27.15 -50.31
CA LEU A 87 -10.06 25.90 -49.64
C LEU A 87 -8.95 25.38 -48.72
N THR A 88 -7.67 25.65 -49.01
CA THR A 88 -6.55 25.23 -48.14
C THR A 88 -6.36 26.06 -46.86
N THR A 89 -7.03 27.22 -46.74
CA THR A 89 -6.83 28.13 -45.60
C THR A 89 -7.94 28.07 -44.54
N LEU A 90 -9.09 27.46 -44.87
CA LEU A 90 -10.22 27.34 -43.95
C LEU A 90 -10.03 26.16 -42.99
N ARG A 91 -9.84 26.47 -41.71
CA ARG A 91 -9.57 25.48 -40.64
C ARG A 91 -10.81 24.75 -40.11
N ALA A 92 -12.02 25.20 -40.44
CA ALA A 92 -13.26 24.62 -39.94
C ALA A 92 -13.99 23.85 -41.05
N HIS A 93 -14.16 22.54 -40.84
CA HIS A 93 -14.76 21.58 -41.77
C HIS A 93 -16.12 22.05 -42.31
N ASP A 94 -17.02 22.52 -41.43
CA ASP A 94 -18.40 22.89 -41.81
C ASP A 94 -18.48 24.21 -42.59
N VAL A 95 -17.51 25.10 -42.40
CA VAL A 95 -17.43 26.37 -43.13
C VAL A 95 -16.95 26.11 -44.55
N LEU A 96 -15.99 25.20 -44.70
CA LEU A 96 -15.44 24.81 -45.98
C LEU A 96 -16.47 24.08 -46.86
N LEU A 97 -17.18 23.09 -46.32
CA LEU A 97 -18.20 22.35 -47.08
C LEU A 97 -19.30 23.28 -47.63
N ARG A 98 -19.75 24.24 -46.81
CA ARG A 98 -20.70 25.29 -47.23
C ARG A 98 -20.19 26.12 -48.39
N GLU A 99 -18.91 26.49 -48.35
CA GLU A 99 -18.33 27.31 -49.42
C GLU A 99 -18.18 26.51 -50.72
N VAL A 100 -17.76 25.24 -50.66
CA VAL A 100 -17.72 24.32 -51.82
C VAL A 100 -19.09 24.24 -52.49
N VAL A 101 -20.14 23.98 -51.72
CA VAL A 101 -21.50 23.83 -52.25
C VAL A 101 -22.03 25.15 -52.81
N ALA A 102 -21.78 26.27 -52.14
CA ALA A 102 -22.14 27.60 -52.64
C ALA A 102 -21.42 27.94 -53.96
N HIS A 103 -20.15 27.55 -54.09
CA HIS A 103 -19.40 27.69 -55.33
C HIS A 103 -19.92 26.79 -56.44
N ALA A 104 -20.22 25.52 -56.17
CA ALA A 104 -20.82 24.60 -57.15
C ALA A 104 -22.08 25.23 -57.75
N ARG A 105 -22.94 25.80 -56.90
CA ARG A 105 -24.17 26.47 -57.32
C ARG A 105 -23.92 27.65 -58.27
N ARG A 106 -22.98 28.55 -57.91
CA ARG A 106 -22.63 29.74 -58.70
C ARG A 106 -21.96 29.37 -60.02
N LEU A 107 -21.01 28.44 -59.97
CA LEU A 107 -20.14 28.09 -61.10
C LEU A 107 -20.92 27.38 -62.22
N LEU A 108 -21.87 26.50 -61.86
CA LEU A 108 -22.74 25.81 -62.83
C LEU A 108 -24.04 26.57 -63.15
N SER A 109 -24.28 27.71 -62.48
CA SER A 109 -25.51 28.49 -62.56
C SER A 109 -26.76 27.59 -62.39
N VAL A 110 -26.82 26.88 -61.27
CA VAL A 110 -27.92 25.96 -60.91
C VAL A 110 -28.73 26.51 -59.74
N ASP A 111 -29.97 26.02 -59.58
CA ASP A 111 -30.88 26.50 -58.53
C ASP A 111 -30.49 25.98 -57.14
N LEU A 112 -30.03 24.74 -57.08
CA LEU A 112 -29.69 24.03 -55.85
C LEU A 112 -28.41 23.20 -56.05
N ALA A 113 -27.49 23.30 -55.10
CA ALA A 113 -26.38 22.37 -54.96
C ALA A 113 -26.36 21.81 -53.54
N TYR A 114 -25.94 20.56 -53.38
CA TYR A 114 -25.83 19.93 -52.07
C TYR A 114 -24.74 18.86 -52.06
N LEU A 115 -24.21 18.57 -50.88
CA LEU A 115 -23.15 17.61 -50.65
C LEU A 115 -23.60 16.60 -49.60
N GLY A 116 -23.43 15.32 -49.89
CA GLY A 116 -23.65 14.24 -48.94
C GLY A 116 -22.37 13.46 -48.67
N LEU A 117 -22.21 13.01 -47.42
CA LEU A 117 -21.12 12.13 -47.00
C LEU A 117 -21.65 10.73 -46.71
N VAL A 118 -20.83 9.73 -47.01
CA VAL A 118 -21.14 8.32 -46.70
C VAL A 118 -20.88 8.06 -45.23
N ARG A 119 -21.88 7.48 -44.55
CA ARG A 119 -21.79 6.94 -43.20
C ARG A 119 -22.33 5.50 -43.23
N ASP A 120 -21.42 4.53 -43.09
CA ASP A 120 -21.72 3.10 -43.24
C ASP A 120 -22.44 2.82 -44.58
N ASP A 121 -23.71 2.40 -44.56
CA ASP A 121 -24.52 2.06 -45.74
C ASP A 121 -25.48 3.18 -46.20
N HIS A 122 -25.36 4.38 -45.61
CA HIS A 122 -26.21 5.54 -45.90
C HIS A 122 -25.40 6.75 -46.39
N MET A 123 -26.02 7.59 -47.22
CA MET A 123 -25.54 8.94 -47.50
C MET A 123 -26.36 9.94 -46.69
N VAL A 124 -25.68 10.81 -45.95
CA VAL A 124 -26.32 11.91 -45.20
C VAL A 124 -25.99 13.23 -45.88
N ILE A 125 -27.01 14.04 -46.17
CA ILE A 125 -26.80 15.39 -46.73
C ILE A 125 -26.32 16.33 -45.62
N GLU A 126 -25.04 16.68 -45.66
CA GLU A 126 -24.41 17.54 -44.65
C GLU A 126 -24.65 19.02 -44.92
N VAL A 127 -24.67 19.40 -46.21
CA VAL A 127 -24.68 20.79 -46.63
C VAL A 127 -25.49 20.96 -47.91
N ALA A 128 -26.31 22.02 -47.95
CA ALA A 128 -27.04 22.45 -49.12
C ALA A 128 -26.94 23.97 -49.32
N SER A 129 -27.04 24.41 -50.58
CA SER A 129 -27.12 25.81 -50.97
C SER A 129 -28.21 25.98 -52.02
N GLY A 130 -29.21 26.82 -51.74
CA GLY A 130 -30.33 27.06 -52.65
C GLY A 130 -31.56 26.19 -52.40
N SER A 131 -31.61 25.50 -51.25
CA SER A 131 -32.79 24.72 -50.88
C SER A 131 -33.99 25.62 -50.57
N LEU A 132 -35.18 25.15 -50.95
CA LEU A 132 -36.47 25.75 -50.63
C LEU A 132 -36.95 25.31 -49.25
N THR A 133 -36.55 24.12 -48.82
CA THR A 133 -36.95 23.52 -47.56
C THR A 133 -35.76 23.29 -46.64
N SER A 134 -36.02 23.22 -45.34
CA SER A 134 -35.05 22.80 -44.32
C SER A 134 -34.91 21.29 -44.21
N GLN A 135 -35.81 20.52 -44.85
CA GLN A 135 -35.89 19.06 -44.76
C GLN A 135 -34.79 18.33 -45.55
N LEU A 136 -34.10 19.03 -46.46
CA LEU A 136 -33.02 18.48 -47.26
C LEU A 136 -31.74 18.23 -46.45
N LEU A 137 -31.46 19.06 -45.44
CA LEU A 137 -30.28 18.90 -44.57
C LEU A 137 -30.52 17.78 -43.55
N GLY A 138 -29.56 16.88 -43.41
CA GLY A 138 -29.66 15.71 -42.52
C GLY A 138 -30.51 14.57 -43.06
N LEU A 139 -31.00 14.65 -44.31
CA LEU A 139 -31.70 13.55 -44.96
C LEU A 139 -30.73 12.37 -45.16
N GLU A 140 -31.12 11.20 -44.68
CA GLU A 140 -30.37 9.95 -44.84
C GLU A 140 -31.00 9.10 -45.95
N MET A 141 -30.17 8.63 -46.90
CA MET A 141 -30.61 7.80 -48.01
C MET A 141 -29.78 6.51 -48.05
N LEU A 142 -30.43 5.36 -48.27
CA LEU A 142 -29.73 4.09 -48.46
C LEU A 142 -28.93 4.10 -49.77
N LEU A 143 -27.72 3.52 -49.74
CA LEU A 143 -26.85 3.40 -50.91
C LEU A 143 -27.25 2.25 -51.86
N THR A 144 -28.46 1.70 -51.74
CA THR A 144 -28.97 0.60 -52.58
C THR A 144 -29.65 1.11 -53.86
N GLU A 145 -30.31 2.27 -53.78
CA GLU A 145 -31.24 2.76 -54.81
C GLU A 145 -31.06 4.28 -55.03
N GLY A 146 -31.51 4.77 -56.19
CA GLY A 146 -31.44 6.19 -56.56
C GLY A 146 -30.17 6.60 -57.30
N LEU A 147 -30.18 7.83 -57.84
CA LEU A 147 -29.04 8.40 -58.57
C LEU A 147 -27.79 8.51 -57.68
N ALA A 148 -27.96 8.85 -56.40
CA ALA A 148 -26.87 8.95 -55.43
C ALA A 148 -26.15 7.61 -55.22
N ALA A 149 -26.89 6.50 -55.12
CA ALA A 149 -26.32 5.15 -55.05
C ALA A 149 -25.50 4.83 -56.31
N GLY A 150 -25.98 5.23 -57.49
CA GLY A 150 -25.24 5.08 -58.75
C GLY A 150 -23.90 5.81 -58.76
N VAL A 151 -23.88 7.06 -58.31
CA VAL A 151 -22.66 7.89 -58.22
C VAL A 151 -21.66 7.29 -57.23
N ILE A 152 -22.14 6.87 -56.06
CA ILE A 152 -21.26 6.38 -54.97
C ILE A 152 -20.73 4.99 -55.27
N THR A 153 -21.57 4.07 -55.75
CA THR A 153 -21.19 2.66 -55.98
C THR A 153 -20.31 2.51 -57.21
N LYS A 154 -20.59 3.26 -58.29
CA LYS A 154 -19.77 3.21 -59.51
C LYS A 154 -18.53 4.08 -59.42
N GLY A 155 -18.55 5.11 -58.56
CA GLY A 155 -17.47 6.11 -58.50
C GLY A 155 -17.36 6.94 -59.78
N GLU A 156 -18.47 7.14 -60.49
CA GLU A 156 -18.53 7.85 -61.77
C GLU A 156 -19.62 8.92 -61.75
N PRO A 157 -19.48 10.03 -62.50
CA PRO A 157 -20.53 11.02 -62.66
C PRO A 157 -21.81 10.44 -63.28
N VAL A 158 -22.97 10.81 -62.73
CA VAL A 158 -24.29 10.43 -63.25
C VAL A 158 -25.18 11.67 -63.33
N TRP A 159 -25.94 11.82 -64.41
CA TRP A 159 -26.90 12.90 -64.54
C TRP A 159 -28.16 12.47 -65.30
N THR A 160 -29.24 13.20 -65.06
CA THR A 160 -30.51 13.08 -65.77
C THR A 160 -31.06 14.47 -66.10
N HIS A 161 -31.74 14.58 -67.24
CA HIS A 161 -32.39 15.84 -67.64
C HIS A 161 -33.67 16.10 -66.85
N ASP A 162 -34.31 15.05 -66.33
CA ASP A 162 -35.51 15.13 -65.50
C ASP A 162 -35.61 13.96 -64.52
N TYR A 163 -35.17 14.18 -63.29
CA TYR A 163 -35.16 13.21 -62.21
C TYR A 163 -36.54 12.62 -61.94
N GLN A 164 -37.61 13.41 -62.01
CA GLN A 164 -38.94 12.91 -61.64
C GLN A 164 -39.56 11.97 -62.68
N SER A 165 -39.08 11.99 -63.93
CA SER A 165 -39.55 11.12 -65.01
C SER A 165 -38.51 10.07 -65.43
N GLU A 166 -37.36 10.04 -64.76
CA GLU A 166 -36.28 9.11 -65.02
C GLU A 166 -36.69 7.67 -64.63
N SER A 167 -36.31 6.69 -65.45
CA SER A 167 -36.64 5.27 -65.20
C SER A 167 -35.43 4.35 -65.28
N SER A 168 -34.24 4.92 -65.52
CA SER A 168 -32.98 4.18 -65.62
C SER A 168 -32.41 3.70 -64.28
N PHE A 169 -32.93 4.15 -63.14
CA PHE A 169 -32.58 3.68 -61.80
C PHE A 169 -33.81 3.47 -60.93
N ILE A 170 -33.66 2.70 -59.85
CA ILE A 170 -34.72 2.45 -58.87
C ILE A 170 -34.85 3.69 -57.99
N HIS A 171 -36.05 4.25 -57.87
CA HIS A 171 -36.32 5.45 -57.07
C HIS A 171 -36.45 5.13 -55.59
N ASP A 172 -35.71 5.86 -54.75
CA ASP A 172 -35.88 5.81 -53.29
C ASP A 172 -37.03 6.75 -52.86
N PRO A 173 -38.03 6.27 -52.09
CA PRO A 173 -39.19 7.08 -51.69
C PRO A 173 -38.83 8.35 -50.91
N THR A 174 -37.74 8.32 -50.13
CA THR A 174 -37.28 9.45 -49.31
C THR A 174 -36.63 10.51 -50.18
N ALA A 175 -35.75 10.10 -51.10
CA ALA A 175 -35.13 10.95 -52.10
C ALA A 175 -36.19 11.59 -53.02
N ASP A 176 -37.22 10.84 -53.40
CA ASP A 176 -38.31 11.34 -54.23
C ASP A 176 -39.18 12.38 -53.54
N ALA A 177 -39.47 12.18 -52.25
CA ALA A 177 -40.19 13.16 -51.46
C ALA A 177 -39.41 14.48 -51.36
N ALA A 178 -38.10 14.41 -51.09
CA ALA A 178 -37.22 15.57 -51.07
C ALA A 178 -37.07 16.21 -52.47
N SER A 179 -36.98 15.41 -53.53
CA SER A 179 -36.94 15.91 -54.91
C SER A 179 -38.21 16.67 -55.27
N ARG A 180 -39.38 16.21 -54.85
CA ARG A 180 -40.66 16.89 -55.10
C ARG A 180 -40.78 18.20 -54.32
N SER A 181 -40.33 18.24 -53.06
CA SER A 181 -40.38 19.46 -52.24
C SER A 181 -39.41 20.54 -52.74
N GLU A 182 -38.26 20.14 -53.26
CA GLU A 182 -37.25 21.04 -53.86
C GLU A 182 -37.50 21.36 -55.34
N ASN A 183 -38.50 20.70 -55.95
CA ASN A 183 -38.79 20.71 -57.40
C ASN A 183 -37.56 20.39 -58.25
N ILE A 184 -36.79 19.37 -57.88
CA ILE A 184 -35.62 18.93 -58.66
C ILE A 184 -36.11 18.32 -59.98
N ARG A 185 -35.60 18.83 -61.10
CA ARG A 185 -35.83 18.32 -62.45
C ARG A 185 -34.48 17.88 -63.04
N GLY A 186 -33.62 18.78 -63.50
CA GLY A 186 -32.26 18.40 -63.89
C GLY A 186 -31.41 18.07 -62.66
N LEU A 187 -30.71 16.92 -62.67
CA LEU A 187 -29.82 16.53 -61.58
C LEU A 187 -28.50 15.96 -62.13
N LEU A 188 -27.38 16.49 -61.65
CA LEU A 188 -26.02 15.99 -61.90
C LEU A 188 -25.38 15.67 -60.55
N GLY A 189 -24.89 14.45 -60.38
CA GLY A 189 -24.11 14.00 -59.24
C GLY A 189 -22.71 13.55 -59.66
N VAL A 190 -21.71 13.93 -58.87
CA VAL A 190 -20.31 13.50 -59.03
C VAL A 190 -19.76 12.96 -57.71
N PRO A 191 -18.86 11.96 -57.74
CA PRO A 191 -18.31 11.37 -56.52
C PRO A 191 -17.26 12.29 -55.88
N LEU A 192 -17.24 12.32 -54.56
CA LEU A 192 -16.14 12.90 -53.77
C LEU A 192 -15.10 11.81 -53.52
N GLN A 193 -14.14 11.65 -54.43
CA GLN A 193 -13.18 10.54 -54.38
C GLN A 193 -11.75 11.01 -54.05
N VAL A 194 -11.09 10.31 -53.12
CA VAL A 194 -9.66 10.46 -52.80
C VAL A 194 -9.01 9.09 -52.75
N ARG A 195 -7.89 8.92 -53.46
CA ARG A 195 -7.08 7.67 -53.45
C ARG A 195 -7.89 6.38 -53.69
N GLY A 196 -8.93 6.46 -54.54
CA GLY A 196 -9.79 5.33 -54.88
C GLY A 196 -10.99 5.12 -53.94
N GLN A 197 -11.08 5.83 -52.82
CA GLN A 197 -12.21 5.75 -51.89
C GLN A 197 -13.22 6.87 -52.14
N VAL A 198 -14.51 6.54 -52.25
CA VAL A 198 -15.61 7.51 -52.37
C VAL A 198 -16.07 7.92 -50.96
N LEU A 199 -15.86 9.17 -50.61
CA LEU A 199 -16.23 9.76 -49.31
C LEU A 199 -17.69 10.24 -49.27
N GLY A 200 -18.30 10.42 -50.44
CA GLY A 200 -19.60 11.07 -50.60
C GLY A 200 -19.86 11.46 -52.05
N ALA A 201 -20.84 12.34 -52.26
CA ALA A 201 -21.16 12.89 -53.56
C ALA A 201 -21.57 14.36 -53.49
N LEU A 202 -21.24 15.10 -54.55
CA LEU A 202 -21.63 16.50 -54.75
C LEU A 202 -22.65 16.57 -55.88
N PHE A 203 -23.76 17.26 -55.63
CA PHE A 203 -24.88 17.35 -56.55
C PHE A 203 -25.14 18.79 -56.95
N ALA A 204 -25.53 18.97 -58.21
CA ALA A 204 -25.97 20.21 -58.81
C ALA A 204 -27.32 19.96 -59.52
N SER A 205 -28.31 20.78 -59.23
CA SER A 205 -29.70 20.55 -59.64
C SER A 205 -30.42 21.81 -60.09
N THR A 206 -31.28 21.65 -61.09
CA THR A 206 -32.13 22.72 -61.63
C THR A 206 -33.60 22.37 -61.44
N ARG A 207 -34.43 23.40 -61.28
CA ARG A 207 -35.89 23.26 -61.15
C ARG A 207 -36.62 23.17 -62.50
N GLN A 208 -35.86 23.23 -63.58
CA GLN A 208 -36.29 22.98 -64.94
C GLN A 208 -35.46 21.85 -65.54
N GLU A 209 -35.97 21.24 -66.59
CA GLU A 209 -35.25 20.21 -67.33
C GLU A 209 -33.95 20.80 -67.90
N ARG A 210 -32.82 20.12 -67.70
CA ARG A 210 -31.51 20.58 -68.17
C ARG A 210 -30.66 19.42 -68.64
N HIS A 211 -30.13 19.54 -69.86
CA HIS A 211 -29.06 18.67 -70.33
C HIS A 211 -27.71 19.20 -69.85
N PHE A 212 -27.01 18.41 -69.02
CA PHE A 212 -25.66 18.73 -68.56
C PHE A 212 -24.63 18.38 -69.63
N ARG A 213 -23.81 19.36 -70.02
CA ARG A 213 -22.77 19.16 -71.04
C ARG A 213 -21.53 18.49 -70.42
N LYS A 214 -20.63 18.00 -71.27
CA LYS A 214 -19.36 17.40 -70.80
C LYS A 214 -18.53 18.39 -69.98
N GLU A 215 -18.61 19.67 -70.33
CA GLU A 215 -17.97 20.76 -69.59
C GLU A 215 -18.58 20.93 -68.19
N ASP A 216 -19.91 20.86 -68.05
CA ASP A 216 -20.59 20.92 -66.74
C ASP A 216 -20.14 19.77 -65.82
N VAL A 217 -20.08 18.55 -66.36
CA VAL A 217 -19.63 17.36 -65.64
C VAL A 217 -18.17 17.50 -65.21
N ALA A 218 -17.29 17.94 -66.11
CA ALA A 218 -15.87 18.11 -65.83
C ALA A 218 -15.62 19.17 -64.74
N LEU A 219 -16.35 20.28 -64.80
CA LEU A 219 -16.27 21.39 -63.85
C LEU A 219 -16.72 20.95 -62.44
N LEU A 220 -17.87 20.28 -62.32
CA LEU A 220 -18.35 19.78 -61.02
C LEU A 220 -17.43 18.68 -60.48
N SER A 221 -16.93 17.78 -61.34
CA SER A 221 -15.98 16.72 -60.95
C SER A 221 -14.65 17.30 -60.43
N ALA A 222 -14.13 18.36 -61.06
CA ALA A 222 -12.92 19.03 -60.60
C ALA A 222 -13.13 19.66 -59.21
N LEU A 223 -14.27 20.29 -58.97
CA LEU A 223 -14.62 20.85 -57.67
C LEU A 223 -14.79 19.76 -56.60
N ALA A 224 -15.44 18.64 -56.96
CA ALA A 224 -15.61 17.48 -56.10
C ALA A 224 -14.27 16.84 -55.69
N ALA A 225 -13.33 16.71 -56.62
CA ALA A 225 -11.98 16.21 -56.32
C ALA A 225 -11.24 17.10 -55.31
N HIS A 226 -11.34 18.43 -55.45
CA HIS A 226 -10.77 19.36 -54.48
C HIS A 226 -11.46 19.26 -53.11
N ALA A 227 -12.78 19.22 -53.09
CA ALA A 227 -13.56 19.09 -51.86
C ALA A 227 -13.20 17.79 -51.12
N ALA A 228 -13.10 16.67 -51.83
CA ALA A 228 -12.76 15.37 -51.26
C ALA A 228 -11.37 15.38 -50.60
N MET A 229 -10.35 15.99 -51.23
CA MET A 229 -9.02 16.13 -50.61
C MET A 229 -9.04 16.91 -49.30
N VAL A 230 -9.82 17.99 -49.25
CA VAL A 230 -9.86 18.83 -48.05
C VAL A 230 -10.67 18.17 -46.93
N ILE A 231 -11.75 17.46 -47.27
CA ILE A 231 -12.52 16.63 -46.33
C ILE A 231 -11.62 15.59 -45.66
N GLU A 232 -10.83 14.86 -46.44
CA GLU A 232 -9.93 13.83 -45.94
C GLU A 232 -8.83 14.40 -45.04
N ASN A 233 -8.24 15.53 -45.43
CA ASN A 233 -7.24 16.22 -44.63
C ASN A 233 -7.82 16.73 -43.30
N ALA A 234 -9.01 17.33 -43.32
CA ALA A 234 -9.67 17.81 -42.11
C ALA A 234 -10.00 16.67 -41.15
N ARG A 235 -10.54 15.56 -41.66
CA ARG A 235 -10.82 14.34 -40.89
C ARG A 235 -9.55 13.77 -40.26
N SER A 236 -8.47 13.66 -41.05
CA SER A 236 -7.17 13.18 -40.58
C SER A 236 -6.62 14.06 -39.45
N VAL A 237 -6.61 15.37 -39.63
CA VAL A 237 -6.11 16.33 -38.61
C VAL A 237 -6.92 16.22 -37.32
N ALA A 238 -8.25 16.15 -37.41
CA ALA A 238 -9.11 15.99 -36.24
C ALA A 238 -8.83 14.67 -35.49
N GLN A 239 -8.65 13.57 -36.21
CA GLN A 239 -8.31 12.27 -35.63
C GLN A 239 -6.94 12.27 -34.94
N TYR A 240 -5.93 12.90 -35.56
CA TYR A 240 -4.60 13.07 -34.95
C TYR A 240 -4.68 13.89 -33.66
N GLN A 241 -5.39 15.03 -33.68
CA GLN A 241 -5.55 15.88 -32.49
C GLN A 241 -6.26 15.15 -31.35
N SER A 242 -7.36 14.44 -31.64
CA SER A 242 -8.06 13.62 -30.65
C SER A 242 -7.15 12.55 -30.04
N THR A 243 -6.35 11.88 -30.87
CA THR A 243 -5.40 10.86 -30.42
C THR A 243 -4.33 11.46 -29.51
N VAL A 244 -3.76 12.62 -29.88
CA VAL A 244 -2.76 13.34 -29.06
C VAL A 244 -3.36 13.76 -27.72
N THR A 245 -4.56 14.34 -27.70
CA THR A 245 -5.24 14.72 -26.44
C THR A 245 -5.46 13.51 -25.54
N ARG A 246 -5.92 12.38 -26.11
CA ARG A 246 -6.11 11.13 -25.36
C ARG A 246 -4.80 10.58 -24.81
N LEU A 247 -3.72 10.59 -25.60
CA LEU A 247 -2.40 10.14 -25.17
C LEU A 247 -1.84 11.00 -24.04
N ASN A 248 -1.97 12.32 -24.13
CA ASN A 248 -1.54 13.22 -23.07
C ASN A 248 -2.31 12.96 -21.76
N ALA A 249 -3.63 12.82 -21.83
CA ALA A 249 -4.44 12.51 -20.65
C ALA A 249 -4.05 11.18 -19.99
N VAL A 250 -3.74 10.15 -20.78
CA VAL A 250 -3.26 8.86 -20.26
C VAL A 250 -1.85 8.98 -19.67
N ASN A 251 -0.95 9.72 -20.32
CA ASN A 251 0.41 9.94 -19.81
C ASN A 251 0.40 10.72 -18.49
N ASP A 252 -0.45 11.75 -18.37
CA ASP A 252 -0.58 12.54 -17.15
C ASP A 252 -1.08 11.65 -15.98
N GLU A 253 -2.07 10.79 -16.24
CA GLU A 253 -2.55 9.84 -15.24
C GLU A 253 -1.50 8.77 -14.87
N LEU A 254 -0.74 8.27 -15.85
CA LEU A 254 0.38 7.36 -15.59
C LEU A 254 1.46 8.05 -14.76
N ALA A 255 1.83 9.28 -15.08
CA ALA A 255 2.83 10.04 -14.32
C ALA A 255 2.38 10.24 -12.86
N ARG A 256 1.11 10.59 -12.63
CA ARG A 256 0.53 10.72 -11.29
C ARG A 256 0.63 9.42 -10.50
N ARG A 257 0.18 8.29 -11.07
CA ARG A 257 0.26 6.97 -10.41
C ARG A 257 1.70 6.52 -10.16
N THR A 258 2.60 6.83 -11.08
CA THR A 258 4.03 6.47 -10.93
C THR A 258 4.63 7.23 -9.74
N SER A 259 4.34 8.52 -9.61
CA SER A 259 4.79 9.34 -8.46
C SER A 259 4.26 8.79 -7.12
N GLU A 260 2.98 8.41 -7.06
CA GLU A 260 2.37 7.81 -5.85
C GLU A 260 3.05 6.49 -5.45
N LEU A 261 3.35 5.64 -6.44
CA LEU A 261 4.07 4.38 -6.21
C LEU A 261 5.52 4.61 -5.77
N GLU A 262 6.23 5.54 -6.42
CA GLU A 262 7.61 5.88 -6.04
C GLU A 262 7.70 6.40 -4.61
N GLN A 263 6.75 7.25 -4.19
CA GLN A 263 6.68 7.77 -2.84
C GLN A 263 6.43 6.65 -1.82
N THR A 264 5.49 5.74 -2.12
CA THR A 264 5.20 4.58 -1.24
C THR A 264 6.42 3.67 -1.10
N LEU A 265 7.09 3.34 -2.22
CA LEU A 265 8.30 2.50 -2.19
C LEU A 265 9.44 3.18 -1.45
N GLN A 266 9.56 4.49 -1.57
CA GLN A 266 10.57 5.26 -0.85
C GLN A 266 10.32 5.22 0.67
N TRP A 267 9.07 5.36 1.12
CA TRP A 267 8.71 5.18 2.54
C TRP A 267 9.06 3.78 3.04
N ASP A 268 8.62 2.73 2.33
CA ASP A 268 8.90 1.34 2.72
C ASP A 268 10.41 1.10 2.83
N LYS A 269 11.21 1.63 1.88
CA LYS A 269 12.67 1.54 1.92
C LYS A 269 13.26 2.26 3.13
N THR A 270 12.83 3.48 3.41
CA THR A 270 13.33 4.27 4.54
C THR A 270 13.00 3.59 5.86
N LEU A 271 11.74 3.20 6.08
CA LEU A 271 11.30 2.51 7.30
C LEU A 271 12.03 1.17 7.48
N THR A 272 12.17 0.39 6.41
CA THR A 272 12.94 -0.87 6.45
C THR A 272 14.41 -0.63 6.77
N GLN A 273 15.02 0.45 6.27
CA GLN A 273 16.41 0.78 6.59
C GLN A 273 16.62 1.14 8.06
N VAL A 274 15.66 1.82 8.70
CA VAL A 274 15.72 2.09 10.15
C VAL A 274 15.74 0.76 10.91
N VAL A 275 14.82 -0.16 10.60
CA VAL A 275 14.76 -1.50 11.23
C VAL A 275 16.04 -2.30 10.98
N LEU A 276 16.56 -2.31 9.74
CA LEU A 276 17.78 -3.07 9.40
C LEU A 276 19.05 -2.54 10.07
N ARG A 277 19.07 -1.24 10.44
CA ARG A 277 20.18 -0.67 11.22
C ARG A 277 20.09 -1.00 12.71
N GLY A 278 19.02 -1.68 13.14
CA GLY A 278 18.72 -1.94 14.55
C GLY A 278 18.16 -0.71 15.26
N GLY A 279 17.53 0.21 14.53
CA GLY A 279 16.82 1.33 15.11
C GLY A 279 15.65 0.85 15.96
N ASN A 280 15.31 1.63 16.98
CA ASN A 280 14.21 1.33 17.89
C ASN A 280 12.89 1.97 17.42
N VAL A 281 11.84 1.79 18.21
CA VAL A 281 10.54 2.42 17.94
C VAL A 281 10.62 3.95 17.90
N ASP A 282 11.45 4.57 18.73
CA ASP A 282 11.61 6.03 18.76
C ASP A 282 12.24 6.55 17.45
N ASP A 283 13.24 5.85 16.91
CA ASP A 283 13.87 6.17 15.63
C ASP A 283 12.83 6.11 14.49
N LEU A 284 11.97 5.08 14.50
CA LEU A 284 10.88 4.96 13.53
C LEU A 284 9.87 6.10 13.68
N ILE A 285 9.45 6.43 14.90
CA ILE A 285 8.51 7.53 15.14
C ILE A 285 9.08 8.86 14.67
N GLN A 286 10.36 9.11 14.92
CA GLN A 286 11.05 10.32 14.48
C GLN A 286 11.08 10.39 12.95
N GLU A 287 11.38 9.29 12.27
CA GLU A 287 11.40 9.22 10.81
C GLU A 287 9.99 9.41 10.22
N ILE A 288 8.96 8.77 10.78
CA ILE A 288 7.56 8.92 10.34
C ILE A 288 7.07 10.35 10.55
N SER A 289 7.41 10.97 11.68
CA SER A 289 7.08 12.37 11.96
C SER A 289 7.78 13.31 10.97
N GLY A 290 9.03 13.02 10.62
CA GLY A 290 9.77 13.76 9.60
C GLY A 290 9.18 13.62 8.19
N LEU A 291 8.72 12.44 7.83
CA LEU A 291 8.11 12.16 6.52
C LEU A 291 6.69 12.71 6.38
N SER A 292 5.89 12.67 7.45
CA SER A 292 4.53 13.25 7.46
C SER A 292 4.54 14.76 7.67
N GLY A 293 5.59 15.31 8.30
CA GLY A 293 5.62 16.70 8.76
C GLY A 293 4.70 16.97 9.95
N GLN A 294 4.07 15.93 10.51
CA GLN A 294 3.16 16.00 11.65
C GLN A 294 3.74 15.22 12.84
N PRO A 295 3.35 15.57 14.08
CA PRO A 295 3.71 14.78 15.24
C PRO A 295 3.04 13.40 15.18
N VAL A 296 3.84 12.35 15.28
CA VAL A 296 3.39 10.97 15.44
C VAL A 296 3.92 10.42 16.75
N VAL A 297 3.10 9.64 17.46
CA VAL A 297 3.48 9.01 18.74
C VAL A 297 2.97 7.58 18.77
N PHE A 298 3.76 6.66 19.34
CA PHE A 298 3.31 5.32 19.67
C PHE A 298 2.78 5.27 21.10
N VAL A 299 1.57 4.75 21.27
CA VAL A 299 0.91 4.58 22.57
C VAL A 299 0.80 3.09 22.87
N PRO A 300 1.55 2.55 23.85
CA PRO A 300 1.49 1.14 24.21
C PRO A 300 0.08 0.73 24.64
N GLN A 301 -0.27 -0.54 24.46
CA GLN A 301 -1.56 -1.06 24.90
C GLN A 301 -1.76 -0.84 26.41
N GLY A 302 -2.91 -0.29 26.80
CA GLY A 302 -3.26 -0.02 28.20
C GLY A 302 -2.64 1.26 28.78
N SER A 303 -1.85 2.01 28.00
CA SER A 303 -1.32 3.31 28.40
C SER A 303 -2.28 4.46 28.03
N SER A 304 -2.25 5.53 28.81
CA SER A 304 -3.00 6.75 28.51
C SER A 304 -2.32 7.53 27.38
N LEU A 305 -3.11 8.21 26.55
CA LEU A 305 -2.65 9.16 25.56
C LEU A 305 -1.85 10.28 26.26
N PRO A 306 -0.70 10.69 25.68
CA PRO A 306 0.01 11.87 26.11
C PRO A 306 -0.89 13.12 26.14
N GLY A 307 -0.77 13.90 27.23
CA GLY A 307 -1.65 15.03 27.52
C GLY A 307 -1.54 16.22 26.55
N ASP A 308 -0.52 16.24 25.70
CA ASP A 308 -0.25 17.25 24.68
C ASP A 308 -0.90 16.95 23.32
N LEU A 309 -1.46 15.75 23.14
CA LEU A 309 -2.09 15.32 21.88
C LEU A 309 -3.52 15.83 21.70
N ALA A 310 -4.21 16.23 22.78
CA ALA A 310 -5.55 16.79 22.75
C ALA A 310 -5.78 17.78 23.90
N LEU A 311 -6.74 18.69 23.75
CA LEU A 311 -7.20 19.55 24.85
C LEU A 311 -7.85 18.68 25.95
N ASN A 312 -7.74 19.12 27.21
CA ASN A 312 -8.27 18.37 28.37
C ASN A 312 -9.74 17.96 28.19
N ASP A 313 -10.57 18.83 27.61
CA ASP A 313 -12.01 18.56 27.42
C ASP A 313 -12.29 17.47 26.37
N ASP A 314 -11.35 17.22 25.45
CA ASP A 314 -11.46 16.24 24.37
C ASP A 314 -10.64 14.97 24.63
N MET A 315 -9.80 14.95 25.67
CA MET A 315 -8.89 13.85 25.98
C MET A 315 -9.63 12.53 26.27
N ASP A 316 -10.71 12.58 27.04
CA ASP A 316 -11.51 11.38 27.36
C ASP A 316 -12.14 10.76 26.11
N ARG A 317 -12.60 11.61 25.17
CA ARG A 317 -13.15 11.16 23.88
C ARG A 317 -12.07 10.56 22.99
N ALA A 318 -10.90 11.19 22.92
CA ALA A 318 -9.75 10.68 22.17
C ALA A 318 -9.30 9.32 22.72
N GLN A 319 -9.16 9.20 24.04
CA GLN A 319 -8.76 7.96 24.72
C GLN A 319 -9.76 6.83 24.46
N ALA A 320 -11.06 7.10 24.62
CA ALA A 320 -12.09 6.11 24.37
C ALA A 320 -12.10 5.64 22.90
N THR A 321 -11.86 6.55 21.96
CA THR A 321 -11.85 6.24 20.53
C THR A 321 -10.63 5.41 20.13
N VAL A 322 -9.44 5.73 20.65
CA VAL A 322 -8.23 4.93 20.43
C VAL A 322 -8.35 3.54 21.05
N ALA A 323 -8.97 3.43 22.23
CA ALA A 323 -9.17 2.15 22.92
C ALA A 323 -10.22 1.25 22.26
N THR A 324 -11.22 1.83 21.59
CA THR A 324 -12.34 1.11 20.94
C THR A 324 -12.15 0.94 19.43
N ALA A 325 -11.07 1.51 18.87
CA ALA A 325 -10.76 1.43 17.45
C ALA A 325 -10.71 -0.02 16.95
N ALA A 326 -11.34 -0.28 15.81
CA ALA A 326 -11.33 -1.60 15.21
C ALA A 326 -9.87 -2.00 14.86
N PRO A 327 -9.43 -3.23 15.20
CA PRO A 327 -8.04 -3.66 14.99
C PRO A 327 -7.56 -3.56 13.54
N GLU A 328 -8.46 -3.59 12.56
CA GLU A 328 -8.12 -3.61 11.13
C GLU A 328 -8.31 -2.27 10.42
N ALA A 329 -9.09 -1.34 10.99
CA ALA A 329 -9.47 -0.09 10.31
C ALA A 329 -8.88 1.17 10.97
N GLY A 330 -8.45 1.07 12.23
CA GLY A 330 -8.07 2.23 13.02
C GLY A 330 -9.26 3.12 13.36
N ALA A 331 -8.96 4.37 13.74
CA ALA A 331 -9.98 5.37 14.02
C ALA A 331 -9.47 6.76 13.62
N THR A 332 -10.37 7.60 13.11
CA THR A 332 -10.13 9.02 12.88
C THR A 332 -11.19 9.80 13.65
N ILE A 333 -10.76 10.76 14.46
CA ILE A 333 -11.66 11.62 15.24
C ILE A 333 -11.30 13.08 15.04
N GLU A 334 -12.32 13.89 14.81
CA GLU A 334 -12.23 15.35 14.82
C GLU A 334 -12.33 15.85 16.27
N LEU A 335 -11.30 16.57 16.71
CA LEU A 335 -11.23 17.26 18.00
C LEU A 335 -11.40 18.76 17.77
N SER A 336 -11.55 19.53 18.85
CA SER A 336 -11.88 20.96 18.78
C SER A 336 -10.88 21.83 17.98
N ASP A 337 -9.60 21.45 17.92
CA ASP A 337 -8.53 22.21 17.24
C ASP A 337 -7.71 21.40 16.22
N ARG A 338 -7.94 20.09 16.11
CA ARG A 338 -7.12 19.16 15.32
C ARG A 338 -7.84 17.85 15.03
N HIS A 339 -7.32 17.08 14.09
CA HIS A 339 -7.74 15.71 13.84
C HIS A 339 -6.73 14.74 14.46
N LEU A 340 -7.25 13.65 15.02
CA LEU A 340 -6.46 12.56 15.57
C LEU A 340 -6.75 11.30 14.76
N VAL A 341 -5.69 10.73 14.18
CA VAL A 341 -5.72 9.46 13.45
C VAL A 341 -4.98 8.43 14.28
N SER A 342 -5.62 7.29 14.52
CA SER A 342 -5.03 6.17 15.24
C SER A 342 -5.01 4.92 14.37
N ARG A 343 -3.84 4.29 14.27
CA ARG A 343 -3.65 2.99 13.62
C ARG A 343 -3.15 1.95 14.62
N PRO A 344 -3.89 0.86 14.86
CA PRO A 344 -3.47 -0.18 15.78
C PRO A 344 -2.24 -0.91 15.24
N VAL A 345 -1.28 -1.15 16.12
CA VAL A 345 -0.08 -1.93 15.85
C VAL A 345 -0.33 -3.36 16.29
N LEU A 346 -0.44 -4.26 15.31
CA LEU A 346 -0.74 -5.67 15.51
C LEU A 346 0.45 -6.55 15.10
N PHE A 347 0.70 -7.61 15.87
CA PHE A 347 1.60 -8.69 15.46
C PHE A 347 0.93 -10.04 15.73
N ALA A 348 0.76 -10.86 14.68
CA ALA A 348 0.09 -12.15 14.77
C ALA A 348 -1.29 -12.11 15.49
N GLY A 349 -2.06 -11.04 15.27
CA GLY A 349 -3.37 -10.83 15.91
C GLY A 349 -3.33 -10.28 17.33
N ARG A 350 -2.16 -10.10 17.94
CA ARG A 350 -1.98 -9.44 19.24
C ARG A 350 -1.83 -7.93 19.07
N HIS A 351 -2.60 -7.16 19.81
CA HIS A 351 -2.47 -5.70 19.91
C HIS A 351 -1.29 -5.31 20.78
N LEU A 352 -0.34 -4.56 20.22
CA LEU A 352 0.86 -4.08 20.93
C LEU A 352 0.68 -2.63 21.43
N GLY A 353 -0.19 -1.87 20.76
CA GLY A 353 -0.42 -0.46 21.00
C GLY A 353 -1.00 0.20 19.74
N SER A 354 -1.00 1.52 19.70
CA SER A 354 -1.52 2.27 18.56
C SER A 354 -0.56 3.39 18.17
N LEU A 355 -0.34 3.56 16.88
CA LEU A 355 0.35 4.70 16.30
C LEU A 355 -0.66 5.84 16.12
N VAL A 356 -0.37 7.01 16.67
CA VAL A 356 -1.28 8.15 16.71
C VAL A 356 -0.64 9.34 16.01
N LEU A 357 -1.32 9.87 15.00
CA LEU A 357 -0.95 11.10 14.30
C LEU A 357 -1.93 12.20 14.66
N THR A 358 -1.41 13.40 14.90
CA THR A 358 -2.21 14.62 15.12
C THR A 358 -1.96 15.63 14.01
N CYS A 359 -3.01 16.13 13.38
CA CYS A 359 -2.94 17.10 12.28
C CYS A 359 -3.89 18.28 12.53
N THR A 360 -3.48 19.51 12.19
CA THR A 360 -4.27 20.74 12.41
C THR A 360 -5.35 21.00 11.33
N GLY A 361 -5.65 20.00 10.50
CA GLY A 361 -6.67 20.01 9.45
C GLY A 361 -7.11 18.58 9.11
N GLU A 362 -7.89 18.41 8.03
CA GLU A 362 -8.22 17.06 7.55
C GLU A 362 -6.94 16.28 7.19
N PRO A 363 -6.81 15.02 7.66
CA PRO A 363 -5.62 14.22 7.40
C PRO A 363 -5.48 13.96 5.89
N ALA A 364 -4.29 14.20 5.36
CA ALA A 364 -4.01 13.94 3.96
C ALA A 364 -4.01 12.43 3.66
N SER A 365 -4.37 12.04 2.43
CA SER A 365 -4.31 10.64 1.99
C SER A 365 -2.94 10.02 2.18
N ASP A 366 -1.89 10.81 1.94
CA ASP A 366 -0.49 10.42 2.05
C ASP A 366 -0.08 10.16 3.51
N GLU A 367 -0.59 10.95 4.46
CA GLU A 367 -0.33 10.76 5.90
C GLU A 367 -0.98 9.45 6.39
N LEU A 368 -2.22 9.19 5.98
CA LEU A 368 -2.92 7.94 6.31
C LEU A 368 -2.19 6.72 5.72
N LEU A 369 -1.77 6.80 4.45
CA LEU A 369 -1.04 5.73 3.79
C LEU A 369 0.32 5.48 4.43
N LEU A 370 1.06 6.53 4.79
CA LEU A 370 2.33 6.43 5.51
C LEU A 370 2.15 5.73 6.85
N LEU A 371 1.13 6.07 7.64
CA LEU A 371 0.85 5.38 8.90
C LEU A 371 0.57 3.89 8.68
N ASP A 372 -0.26 3.56 7.70
CA ASP A 372 -0.58 2.16 7.36
C ASP A 372 0.67 1.38 6.91
N ARG A 373 1.64 2.03 6.23
CA ARG A 373 2.94 1.44 5.87
C ARG A 373 3.91 1.35 7.06
N ALA A 374 3.80 2.25 8.03
CA ALA A 374 4.65 2.28 9.22
C ALA A 374 4.30 1.19 10.24
N VAL A 375 3.02 0.82 10.36
CA VAL A 375 2.55 -0.16 11.36
C VAL A 375 3.36 -1.46 11.38
N PRO A 376 3.64 -2.15 10.24
CA PRO A 376 4.45 -3.36 10.24
C PRO A 376 5.89 -3.15 10.73
N ALA A 377 6.52 -2.03 10.35
CA ALA A 377 7.90 -1.72 10.77
C ALA A 377 7.96 -1.49 12.29
N VAL A 378 7.01 -0.74 12.84
CA VAL A 378 6.87 -0.51 14.29
C VAL A 378 6.60 -1.83 15.02
N ALA A 379 5.68 -2.66 14.52
CA ALA A 379 5.38 -3.97 15.11
C ALA A 379 6.61 -4.88 15.15
N LEU A 380 7.38 -4.94 14.06
CA LEU A 380 8.61 -5.74 14.00
C LEU A 380 9.68 -5.21 14.96
N SER A 381 9.85 -3.89 15.07
CA SER A 381 10.79 -3.27 16.02
C SER A 381 10.43 -3.60 17.46
N LEU A 382 9.15 -3.49 17.83
CA LEU A 382 8.66 -3.84 19.18
C LEU A 382 8.93 -5.31 19.53
N ILE A 383 8.65 -6.22 18.61
CA ILE A 383 8.89 -7.66 18.83
C ILE A 383 10.38 -7.96 18.91
N ALA A 384 11.21 -7.31 18.09
CA ALA A 384 12.66 -7.46 18.15
C ALA A 384 13.23 -6.95 19.48
N GLU A 385 12.77 -5.79 19.96
CA GLU A 385 13.15 -5.24 21.27
C GLU A 385 12.72 -6.16 22.42
N GLN A 386 11.48 -6.65 22.39
CA GLN A 386 10.98 -7.60 23.40
C GLN A 386 11.81 -8.89 23.40
N ALA A 387 12.07 -9.46 22.22
CA ALA A 387 12.87 -10.67 22.08
C ALA A 387 14.33 -10.44 22.54
N ALA A 388 14.92 -9.28 22.26
CA ALA A 388 16.26 -8.93 22.72
C ALA A 388 16.32 -8.77 24.25
N ALA A 389 15.30 -8.15 24.85
CA ALA A 389 15.17 -8.02 26.30
C ALA A 389 15.02 -9.40 26.97
N GLU A 390 14.14 -10.26 26.45
CA GLU A 390 13.95 -11.64 26.91
C GLU A 390 15.23 -12.47 26.76
N ALA A 391 15.91 -12.40 25.62
CA ALA A 391 17.17 -13.09 25.38
C ALA A 391 18.27 -12.62 26.35
N THR A 392 18.30 -11.32 26.68
CA THR A 392 19.24 -10.77 27.68
C THR A 392 18.96 -11.32 29.07
N VAL A 393 17.68 -11.41 29.46
CA VAL A 393 17.28 -12.02 30.74
C VAL A 393 17.66 -13.51 30.77
N LEU A 394 17.38 -14.27 29.71
CA LEU A 394 17.74 -15.68 29.61
C LEU A 394 19.25 -15.89 29.64
N ALA A 395 20.03 -15.07 28.93
CA ALA A 395 21.49 -15.13 28.94
C ALA A 395 22.05 -14.85 30.34
N ARG A 396 21.51 -13.83 31.04
CA ARG A 396 21.87 -13.54 32.43
C ARG A 396 21.54 -14.71 33.36
N ASN A 397 20.37 -15.31 33.22
CA ASN A 397 19.93 -16.46 34.01
C ASN A 397 20.84 -17.67 33.77
N ALA A 398 21.19 -17.96 32.52
CA ALA A 398 22.11 -19.04 32.16
C ALA A 398 23.50 -18.81 32.78
N LEU A 399 24.02 -17.58 32.74
CA LEU A 399 25.30 -17.23 33.36
C LEU A 399 25.27 -17.35 34.89
N LEU A 400 24.14 -17.04 35.53
CA LEU A 400 23.95 -17.27 36.96
C LEU A 400 24.02 -18.77 37.28
N PHE A 401 23.33 -19.62 36.51
CA PHE A 401 23.41 -21.07 36.70
C PHE A 401 24.81 -21.64 36.44
N ASP A 402 25.52 -21.16 35.42
CA ASP A 402 26.91 -21.54 35.16
C ASP A 402 27.81 -21.15 36.35
N LEU A 403 27.58 -19.99 36.97
CA LEU A 403 28.34 -19.54 38.13
C LEU A 403 28.21 -20.51 39.32
N VAL A 404 27.00 -21.02 39.61
CA VAL A 404 26.78 -21.92 40.75
C VAL A 404 26.99 -23.40 40.44
N THR A 405 26.88 -23.84 39.19
CA THR A 405 27.06 -25.25 38.82
C THR A 405 28.46 -25.57 38.31
N ARG A 406 29.09 -24.64 37.57
CA ARG A 406 30.39 -24.79 36.91
C ARG A 406 31.24 -23.51 37.05
N PRO A 407 31.59 -23.11 38.28
CA PRO A 407 32.38 -21.91 38.49
C PRO A 407 33.74 -22.01 37.77
N SER A 408 34.19 -20.91 37.13
CA SER A 408 35.49 -20.85 36.48
C SER A 408 36.63 -21.19 37.45
N MET A 409 37.65 -21.91 37.01
CA MET A 409 38.81 -22.26 37.86
C MET A 409 39.73 -21.06 38.18
N THR A 410 39.49 -19.89 37.58
CA THR A 410 40.31 -18.70 37.79
C THR A 410 39.52 -17.61 38.52
N SER A 411 40.17 -16.93 39.48
CA SER A 411 39.56 -15.83 40.23
C SER A 411 39.03 -14.71 39.32
N LYS A 412 39.78 -14.33 38.27
CA LYS A 412 39.33 -13.34 37.27
C LYS A 412 38.12 -13.81 36.46
N GLY A 413 38.09 -15.09 36.07
CA GLY A 413 36.95 -15.68 35.35
C GLY A 413 35.67 -15.71 36.20
N MET A 414 35.80 -16.08 37.47
CA MET A 414 34.69 -16.06 38.44
C MET A 414 34.12 -14.65 38.64
N GLN A 415 34.97 -13.64 38.84
CA GLN A 415 34.52 -12.25 38.99
C GLN A 415 33.80 -11.74 37.74
N ARG A 416 34.26 -12.13 36.54
CA ARG A 416 33.60 -11.79 35.27
C ARG A 416 32.23 -12.44 35.15
N GLN A 417 32.11 -13.74 35.45
CA GLN A 417 30.82 -14.45 35.42
C GLN A 417 29.82 -13.84 36.40
N ALA A 418 30.24 -13.52 37.63
CA ALA A 418 29.39 -12.89 38.63
C ALA A 418 28.84 -11.53 38.15
N ARG A 419 29.68 -10.67 37.57
CA ARG A 419 29.23 -9.38 37.01
C ARG A 419 28.24 -9.55 35.86
N LEU A 420 28.49 -10.49 34.95
CA LEU A 420 27.59 -10.73 33.81
C LEU A 420 26.25 -11.36 34.25
N ALA A 421 26.23 -12.07 35.38
CA ALA A 421 25.02 -12.57 36.03
C ALA A 421 24.26 -11.48 36.83
N GLY A 422 24.79 -10.26 36.92
CA GLY A 422 24.19 -9.14 37.67
C GLY A 422 24.51 -9.13 39.17
N LEU A 423 25.55 -9.84 39.59
CA LEU A 423 26.03 -9.87 40.98
C LEU A 423 27.31 -9.03 41.14
N ASP A 424 27.47 -8.41 42.31
CA ASP A 424 28.72 -7.80 42.74
C ASP A 424 29.69 -8.90 43.20
N PRO A 425 30.86 -9.07 42.56
CA PRO A 425 31.83 -10.09 42.97
C PRO A 425 32.36 -9.95 44.40
N ALA A 426 32.27 -8.75 44.99
CA ALA A 426 32.69 -8.48 46.37
C ALA A 426 31.53 -8.59 47.37
N GLY A 427 30.29 -8.76 46.90
CA GLY A 427 29.11 -8.84 47.75
C GLY A 427 29.03 -10.15 48.53
N THR A 428 28.37 -10.08 49.70
CA THR A 428 27.95 -11.24 50.48
C THR A 428 26.50 -11.57 50.12
N TYR A 429 26.22 -12.84 49.81
CA TYR A 429 24.90 -13.30 49.36
C TYR A 429 24.41 -14.52 50.14
N CYS A 430 23.10 -14.62 50.31
CA CYS A 430 22.39 -15.85 50.65
C CYS A 430 21.79 -16.45 49.37
N VAL A 431 21.82 -17.77 49.27
CA VAL A 431 21.23 -18.52 48.15
C VAL A 431 19.95 -19.18 48.63
N MET A 432 18.88 -18.95 47.90
CA MET A 432 17.57 -19.54 48.13
C MET A 432 17.16 -20.35 46.91
N VAL A 433 16.68 -21.58 47.15
CA VAL A 433 16.14 -22.46 46.12
C VAL A 433 14.68 -22.73 46.45
N LEU A 434 13.84 -22.48 45.46
CA LEU A 434 12.39 -22.64 45.56
C LEU A 434 11.95 -23.81 44.69
N GLN A 435 11.06 -24.65 45.21
CA GLN A 435 10.35 -25.67 44.44
C GLN A 435 8.84 -25.57 44.66
N ILE A 436 8.10 -25.44 43.56
CA ILE A 436 6.64 -25.37 43.53
C ILE A 436 6.09 -26.80 43.42
N VAL A 437 5.04 -27.12 44.18
CA VAL A 437 4.53 -28.49 44.36
C VAL A 437 3.20 -28.73 43.61
N ASP A 438 2.50 -27.68 43.19
CA ASP A 438 1.28 -27.75 42.36
C ASP A 438 1.40 -26.84 41.12
N ASP A 439 0.60 -27.12 40.08
CA ASP A 439 0.50 -26.42 38.77
C ASP A 439 -0.10 -24.98 38.89
N ASP A 440 0.28 -24.28 39.95
CA ASP A 440 -0.07 -22.89 40.21
C ASP A 440 0.97 -21.96 39.58
N GLN A 441 0.54 -20.75 39.22
CA GLN A 441 1.25 -19.84 38.30
C GLN A 441 2.77 -19.68 38.57
N PRO A 442 3.62 -19.63 37.52
CA PRO A 442 5.05 -19.36 37.67
C PRO A 442 5.30 -18.04 38.40
N ILE A 443 6.27 -18.03 39.31
CA ILE A 443 6.58 -16.89 40.17
C ILE A 443 7.45 -15.92 39.40
N THR A 444 6.84 -14.88 38.86
CA THR A 444 7.45 -14.07 37.79
C THR A 444 8.03 -12.72 38.26
N THR A 445 7.84 -12.30 39.51
CA THR A 445 8.27 -10.96 39.96
C THR A 445 8.93 -10.94 41.34
N LYS A 446 9.91 -10.04 41.50
CA LYS A 446 10.63 -9.78 42.77
C LYS A 446 9.70 -9.29 43.89
N GLU A 447 8.57 -8.70 43.50
CA GLU A 447 7.57 -8.08 44.39
C GLU A 447 6.73 -9.15 45.11
N ASP A 448 6.41 -10.26 44.44
CA ASP A 448 5.68 -11.39 45.05
C ASP A 448 6.47 -12.08 46.16
N LEU A 449 7.80 -11.95 46.14
CA LEU A 449 8.73 -12.54 47.09
C LEU A 449 9.32 -11.52 48.08
N GLN A 450 8.93 -10.24 47.97
CA GLN A 450 9.42 -9.11 48.77
C GLN A 450 10.94 -9.12 48.96
N LEU A 451 11.68 -9.36 47.87
CA LEU A 451 13.13 -9.50 47.93
C LEU A 451 13.81 -8.12 48.01
N PRO A 452 14.93 -8.00 48.75
CA PRO A 452 15.69 -6.75 48.82
C PRO A 452 16.27 -6.37 47.45
N ALA A 453 16.52 -5.06 47.27
CA ALA A 453 17.17 -4.54 46.08
C ALA A 453 18.54 -5.21 45.87
N GLY A 454 18.87 -5.55 44.61
CA GLY A 454 20.08 -6.30 44.27
C GLY A 454 19.90 -7.83 44.25
N SER A 455 18.72 -8.36 44.59
CA SER A 455 18.42 -9.79 44.42
C SER A 455 18.32 -10.17 42.95
N VAL A 456 18.85 -11.35 42.59
CA VAL A 456 18.80 -11.91 41.23
C VAL A 456 18.03 -13.23 41.26
N ILE A 457 17.11 -13.40 40.32
CA ILE A 457 16.26 -14.58 40.18
C ILE A 457 16.61 -15.25 38.85
N ALA A 458 16.75 -16.58 38.86
CA ALA A 458 16.88 -17.38 37.66
C ALA A 458 16.05 -18.67 37.79
N GLU A 459 15.25 -18.96 36.77
CA GLU A 459 14.38 -20.14 36.73
C GLU A 459 15.01 -21.25 35.89
N HIS A 460 14.89 -22.50 36.35
CA HIS A 460 15.29 -23.67 35.59
C HIS A 460 14.41 -24.88 35.93
N GLY A 461 13.51 -25.24 35.01
CA GLY A 461 12.56 -26.34 35.20
C GLY A 461 11.60 -26.03 36.35
N THR A 462 11.47 -26.96 37.31
CA THR A 462 10.57 -26.82 38.47
C THR A 462 11.22 -26.12 39.68
N ARG A 463 12.45 -25.61 39.52
CA ARG A 463 13.21 -24.96 40.58
C ARG A 463 13.61 -23.54 40.18
N THR A 464 13.44 -22.62 41.12
CA THR A 464 13.87 -21.23 40.97
C THR A 464 15.05 -20.96 41.91
N LEU A 465 16.16 -20.49 41.34
CA LEU A 465 17.34 -20.04 42.04
C LEU A 465 17.20 -18.53 42.32
N ILE A 466 17.39 -18.15 43.57
CA ILE A 466 17.32 -16.77 44.01
C ILE A 466 18.59 -16.46 44.80
N VAL A 467 19.32 -15.43 44.40
CA VAL A 467 20.50 -14.94 45.10
C VAL A 467 20.14 -13.60 45.72
N VAL A 468 20.18 -13.55 47.06
CA VAL A 468 19.72 -12.41 47.87
C VAL A 468 20.93 -11.78 48.55
N PRO A 469 21.15 -10.46 48.43
CA PRO A 469 22.21 -9.79 49.18
C PRO A 469 21.91 -9.83 50.68
N GLY A 470 22.88 -10.26 51.49
CA GLY A 470 22.71 -10.39 52.94
C GLY A 470 23.68 -11.38 53.58
N GLU A 471 23.91 -11.20 54.89
CA GLU A 471 24.85 -12.03 55.65
C GLU A 471 24.17 -13.08 56.55
N ASP A 472 22.86 -12.97 56.83
CA ASP A 472 22.14 -13.90 57.72
C ASP A 472 21.01 -14.67 56.99
N PRO A 473 21.18 -15.99 56.79
CA PRO A 473 20.12 -16.87 56.29
C PRO A 473 18.88 -16.96 57.18
N ALA A 474 19.01 -16.74 58.49
CA ALA A 474 17.91 -16.85 59.44
C ALA A 474 16.92 -15.69 59.30
N GLU A 475 17.43 -14.45 59.13
CA GLU A 475 16.60 -13.28 58.84
C GLU A 475 15.80 -13.46 57.55
N LEU A 476 16.44 -14.02 56.50
CA LEU A 476 15.76 -14.32 55.25
C LEU A 476 14.67 -15.40 55.44
N LEU A 477 14.92 -16.43 56.25
CA LEU A 477 13.93 -17.45 56.57
C LEU A 477 12.71 -16.87 57.30
N ASP A 478 12.92 -16.00 58.28
CA ASP A 478 11.85 -15.38 59.06
C ASP A 478 10.99 -14.46 58.19
N SER A 479 11.62 -13.67 57.31
CA SER A 479 10.92 -12.85 56.32
C SER A 479 10.04 -13.69 55.39
N GLN A 480 10.54 -14.83 54.88
CA GLN A 480 9.76 -15.70 54.00
C GLN A 480 8.62 -16.41 54.75
N ARG A 481 8.81 -16.79 56.02
CA ARG A 481 7.74 -17.39 56.84
C ARG A 481 6.58 -16.44 57.10
N GLN A 482 6.86 -15.14 57.26
CA GLN A 482 5.83 -14.14 57.53
C GLN A 482 4.96 -13.84 56.30
N HIS A 483 5.50 -14.04 55.08
CA HIS A 483 4.87 -13.61 53.83
C HIS A 483 4.44 -14.76 52.90
N ALA A 484 4.89 -16.00 53.12
CA ALA A 484 4.57 -17.11 52.24
C ALA A 484 3.12 -17.63 52.40
N ARG A 485 2.35 -17.61 51.31
CA ARG A 485 1.21 -18.51 51.13
C ARG A 485 1.76 -19.94 50.98
N THR A 486 1.23 -20.88 51.75
CA THR A 486 1.84 -22.17 52.17
C THR A 486 1.90 -23.30 51.13
N SER A 487 2.18 -23.00 49.85
CA SER A 487 2.29 -24.00 48.77
C SER A 487 3.70 -24.19 48.20
N ARG A 488 4.75 -23.61 48.82
CA ARG A 488 6.10 -23.53 48.25
C ARG A 488 7.17 -24.10 49.18
N THR A 489 8.04 -24.97 48.68
CA THR A 489 9.15 -25.54 49.46
C THR A 489 10.41 -24.69 49.24
N ILE A 490 11.02 -24.19 50.31
CA ILE A 490 12.15 -23.24 50.26
C ILE A 490 13.36 -23.79 51.03
N GLY A 491 14.52 -23.85 50.38
CA GLY A 491 15.80 -24.11 51.03
C GLY A 491 16.70 -22.88 50.95
N ILE A 492 17.27 -22.47 52.08
CA ILE A 492 18.13 -21.27 52.18
C ILE A 492 19.51 -21.68 52.69
N ALA A 493 20.57 -21.14 52.09
CA ALA A 493 21.95 -21.37 52.52
C ALA A 493 22.82 -20.12 52.33
N GLY A 494 23.94 -20.07 53.03
CA GLY A 494 24.85 -18.92 53.06
C GLY A 494 25.29 -18.58 54.49
N PRO A 495 25.89 -17.40 54.70
CA PRO A 495 26.28 -16.44 53.67
C PRO A 495 27.39 -16.98 52.75
N ALA A 496 27.47 -16.47 51.52
CA ALA A 496 28.47 -16.81 50.52
C ALA A 496 29.17 -15.55 50.00
N ARG A 497 30.50 -15.57 50.00
CA ARG A 497 31.36 -14.54 49.43
C ARG A 497 32.10 -15.10 48.22
N GLY A 498 31.80 -14.55 47.05
CA GLY A 498 32.38 -14.99 45.78
C GLY A 498 31.78 -16.30 45.23
N ALA A 499 32.23 -16.67 44.02
CA ALA A 499 31.58 -17.71 43.22
C ALA A 499 31.66 -19.13 43.80
N SER A 500 32.77 -19.49 44.46
CA SER A 500 32.95 -20.84 45.01
C SER A 500 32.00 -21.10 46.19
N GLU A 501 31.86 -20.13 47.09
CA GLU A 501 30.92 -20.22 48.21
C GLU A 501 29.48 -20.15 47.72
N LEU A 502 29.19 -19.36 46.68
CA LEU A 502 27.87 -19.34 46.04
C LEU A 502 27.50 -20.71 45.48
N ALA A 503 28.42 -21.38 44.78
CA ALA A 503 28.23 -22.72 44.24
C ALA A 503 28.01 -23.76 45.37
N GLN A 504 28.72 -23.61 46.49
CA GLN A 504 28.49 -24.44 47.67
C GLN A 504 27.10 -24.18 48.24
N SER A 505 26.76 -22.94 48.59
CA SER A 505 25.48 -22.55 49.15
C SER A 505 24.31 -22.95 48.26
N TYR A 506 24.46 -22.88 46.93
CA TYR A 506 23.46 -23.42 46.00
C TYR A 506 23.21 -24.92 46.21
N ARG A 507 24.26 -25.74 46.27
CA ARG A 507 24.12 -27.17 46.57
C ARG A 507 23.48 -27.41 47.94
N GLU A 508 23.86 -26.63 48.95
CA GLU A 508 23.29 -26.78 50.30
C GLU A 508 21.80 -26.40 50.35
N ALA A 509 21.40 -25.35 49.65
CA ALA A 509 20.01 -24.93 49.52
C ALA A 509 19.18 -25.95 48.73
N GLN A 510 19.71 -26.51 47.63
CA GLN A 510 19.06 -27.60 46.89
C GLN A 510 18.82 -28.83 47.77
N GLN A 511 19.87 -29.28 48.47
CA GLN A 511 19.77 -30.42 49.39
C GLN A 511 18.76 -30.15 50.52
N THR A 512 18.65 -28.91 50.97
CA THR A 512 17.66 -28.52 51.98
C THR A 512 16.23 -28.72 51.45
N VAL A 513 15.95 -28.33 50.21
CA VAL A 513 14.66 -28.60 49.55
C VAL A 513 14.42 -30.10 49.37
N ASP A 514 15.43 -30.85 48.94
CA ASP A 514 15.35 -32.31 48.77
C ASP A 514 15.01 -32.99 50.09
N VAL A 515 15.68 -32.61 51.18
CA VAL A 515 15.43 -33.15 52.53
C VAL A 515 14.02 -32.79 53.01
N LEU A 516 13.56 -31.55 52.84
CA LEU A 516 12.20 -31.16 53.21
C LEU A 516 11.16 -31.99 52.45
N THR A 517 11.38 -32.22 51.16
CA THR A 517 10.50 -33.03 50.31
C THR A 517 10.50 -34.50 50.74
N THR A 518 11.68 -35.07 51.00
CA THR A 518 11.85 -36.44 51.51
C THR A 518 11.16 -36.65 52.85
N LEU A 519 11.20 -35.64 53.73
CA LEU A 519 10.52 -35.66 55.03
C LEU A 519 9.00 -35.40 54.93
N GLY A 520 8.47 -35.13 53.73
CA GLY A 520 7.05 -34.85 53.52
C GLY A 520 6.61 -33.44 53.93
N ARG A 521 7.56 -32.51 54.05
CA ARG A 521 7.38 -31.10 54.44
C ARG A 521 7.36 -30.16 53.24
N SER A 522 6.72 -30.62 52.17
CA SER A 522 6.45 -29.80 50.99
C SER A 522 5.60 -28.58 51.40
N GLY A 523 5.99 -27.39 50.97
CA GLY A 523 5.33 -26.13 51.35
C GLY A 523 5.97 -25.38 52.52
N GLU A 524 7.10 -25.86 53.05
CA GLU A 524 7.83 -25.23 54.16
C GLU A 524 9.19 -24.65 53.75
N ALA A 525 9.72 -23.75 54.59
CA ALA A 525 11.03 -23.13 54.44
C ALA A 525 12.01 -23.55 55.55
N ALA A 526 13.28 -23.82 55.20
CA ALA A 526 14.34 -24.09 56.17
C ALA A 526 15.71 -23.57 55.70
N THR A 527 16.63 -23.36 56.65
CA THR A 527 18.04 -23.10 56.35
C THR A 527 18.85 -24.40 56.34
N ALA A 528 19.94 -24.42 55.55
CA ALA A 528 20.88 -25.54 55.51
C ALA A 528 21.52 -25.84 56.87
N GLN A 529 21.75 -24.81 57.69
CA GLN A 529 22.23 -24.95 59.06
C GLN A 529 21.17 -25.55 59.98
N GLY A 530 19.90 -25.18 59.81
CA GLY A 530 18.78 -25.70 60.63
C GLY A 530 18.53 -27.20 60.47
N LEU A 531 18.91 -27.80 59.34
CA LEU A 531 18.82 -29.25 59.12
C LEU A 531 20.08 -30.02 59.56
N GLY A 532 21.21 -29.36 59.79
CA GLY A 532 22.44 -29.98 60.29
C GLY A 532 22.84 -31.26 59.54
N ILE A 533 23.10 -32.35 60.28
CA ILE A 533 23.53 -33.65 59.72
C ILE A 533 22.48 -34.34 58.83
N TYR A 534 21.19 -34.03 59.00
CA TYR A 534 20.12 -34.63 58.21
C TYR A 534 20.25 -34.29 56.73
N ARG A 535 20.79 -33.10 56.42
CA ARG A 535 21.09 -32.70 55.04
C ARG A 535 22.00 -33.71 54.37
N ILE A 536 23.10 -34.08 55.02
CA ILE A 536 24.10 -35.02 54.48
C ILE A 536 23.53 -36.44 54.36
N LEU A 537 22.83 -36.91 55.40
CA LEU A 537 22.33 -38.29 55.46
C LEU A 537 21.16 -38.56 54.50
N LEU A 538 20.36 -37.55 54.20
CA LEU A 538 19.15 -37.69 53.39
C LEU A 538 19.29 -37.15 51.97
N THR A 539 20.43 -36.54 51.60
CA THR A 539 20.66 -36.03 50.24
C THR A 539 20.43 -37.09 49.16
N TYR A 540 20.74 -38.36 49.44
CA TYR A 540 20.63 -39.47 48.48
C TYR A 540 19.54 -40.49 48.84
N THR A 541 18.78 -40.21 49.89
CA THR A 541 17.80 -41.16 50.45
C THR A 541 16.40 -40.67 50.10
N GLY A 542 15.63 -41.48 49.37
CA GLY A 542 14.26 -41.13 48.99
C GLY A 542 13.25 -41.29 50.14
N ARG A 543 12.06 -40.72 49.94
CA ARG A 543 10.98 -40.74 50.94
C ARG A 543 10.55 -42.15 51.32
N GLN A 544 10.52 -43.08 50.37
CA GLN A 544 10.10 -44.46 50.62
C GLN A 544 11.15 -45.23 51.44
N GLU A 545 12.44 -44.97 51.21
CA GLU A 545 13.53 -45.58 51.96
C GLU A 545 13.55 -45.09 53.42
N VAL A 546 13.33 -43.79 53.66
CA VAL A 546 13.20 -43.25 55.02
C VAL A 546 11.98 -43.84 55.72
N ALA A 547 10.82 -43.87 55.06
CA ALA A 547 9.61 -44.47 55.61
C ALA A 547 9.78 -45.97 55.91
N GLY A 548 10.45 -46.70 55.02
CA GLY A 548 10.80 -48.11 55.21
C GLY A 548 11.75 -48.32 56.39
N LEU A 549 12.75 -47.45 56.57
CA LEU A 549 13.67 -47.50 57.71
C LEU A 549 12.95 -47.24 59.04
N VAL A 550 12.06 -46.24 59.07
CA VAL A 550 11.25 -45.92 60.26
C VAL A 550 10.28 -47.07 60.58
N GLU A 551 9.57 -47.63 59.61
CA GLU A 551 8.68 -48.77 59.86
C GLU A 551 9.46 -50.01 60.30
N ALA A 552 10.63 -50.28 59.70
CA ALA A 552 11.46 -51.42 60.06
C ALA A 552 12.01 -51.33 61.49
N GLN A 553 12.43 -50.15 61.94
CA GLN A 553 13.08 -49.97 63.25
C GLN A 553 12.13 -49.55 64.37
N LEU A 554 11.10 -48.74 64.06
CA LEU A 554 10.19 -48.14 65.04
C LEU A 554 8.72 -48.54 64.84
N GLY A 555 8.37 -49.26 63.78
CA GLY A 555 6.97 -49.58 63.44
C GLY A 555 6.22 -50.38 64.51
N SER A 556 6.91 -51.29 65.23
CA SER A 556 6.33 -52.03 66.36
C SER A 556 5.96 -51.11 67.54
N VAL A 557 6.83 -50.14 67.84
CA VAL A 557 6.62 -49.13 68.90
C VAL A 557 5.51 -48.16 68.51
N LEU A 558 5.51 -47.67 67.27
CA LEU A 558 4.47 -46.79 66.72
C LEU A 558 3.08 -47.44 66.79
N ARG A 559 2.96 -48.72 66.40
CA ARG A 559 1.70 -49.47 66.49
C ARG A 559 1.25 -49.67 67.94
N GLU A 560 2.17 -49.91 68.86
CA GLU A 560 1.85 -50.06 70.28
C GLU A 560 1.38 -48.76 70.93
N GLU A 561 2.08 -47.66 70.64
CA GLU A 561 1.72 -46.32 71.09
C GLU A 561 0.33 -45.92 70.59
N LYS A 562 0.02 -46.17 69.31
CA LYS A 562 -1.32 -45.93 68.74
C LYS A 562 -2.41 -46.80 69.39
N ARG A 563 -2.10 -48.03 69.79
CA ARG A 563 -3.04 -48.96 70.43
C ARG A 563 -3.34 -48.59 71.88
N ARG A 564 -2.33 -48.17 72.65
CA ARG A 564 -2.45 -47.92 74.11
C ARG A 564 -2.60 -46.44 74.47
N GLY A 565 -2.29 -45.52 73.57
CA GLY A 565 -2.26 -44.07 73.83
C GLY A 565 -1.15 -43.63 74.78
N VAL A 566 -0.09 -44.44 74.95
CA VAL A 566 1.04 -44.13 75.84
C VAL A 566 2.22 -43.65 74.98
N PRO A 567 2.82 -42.48 75.27
CA PRO A 567 3.86 -41.90 74.41
C PRO A 567 5.21 -42.61 74.61
N LEU A 568 5.38 -43.75 73.96
CA LEU A 568 6.56 -44.62 74.05
C LEU A 568 7.74 -44.05 73.27
N LEU A 569 7.53 -43.45 72.10
CA LEU A 569 8.57 -42.78 71.32
C LEU A 569 9.13 -41.55 72.04
N ALA A 570 8.27 -40.72 72.63
CA ALA A 570 8.72 -39.59 73.44
C ALA A 570 9.53 -40.07 74.66
N THR A 571 9.15 -41.23 75.21
CA THR A 571 9.87 -41.84 76.31
C THR A 571 11.24 -42.36 75.89
N MET A 572 11.32 -43.04 74.74
CA MET A 572 12.56 -43.55 74.17
C MET A 572 13.53 -42.40 73.83
N ASP A 573 13.01 -41.33 73.25
CA ASP A 573 13.78 -40.16 72.88
C ASP A 573 14.34 -39.41 74.10
N ALA A 574 13.51 -39.11 75.10
CA ALA A 574 13.98 -38.48 76.34
C ALA A 574 14.98 -39.37 77.12
N TYR A 575 14.86 -40.70 76.98
CA TYR A 575 15.84 -41.63 77.52
C TYR A 575 17.20 -41.52 76.83
N LEU A 576 17.21 -41.52 75.49
CA LEU A 576 18.44 -41.43 74.71
C LEU A 576 19.09 -40.04 74.79
N ASP A 577 18.32 -38.95 74.73
CA ASP A 577 18.82 -37.56 74.81
C ASP A 577 19.52 -37.25 76.14
N HIS A 578 19.09 -37.87 77.24
CA HIS A 578 19.71 -37.68 78.56
C HIS A 578 20.83 -38.69 78.85
N GLY A 579 21.35 -39.34 77.80
CA GLY A 579 22.46 -40.29 77.91
C GLY A 579 22.08 -41.58 78.63
N ARG A 580 20.83 -42.04 78.47
CA ARG A 580 20.29 -43.28 79.07
C ARG A 580 20.19 -43.23 80.61
N ARG A 581 20.08 -42.01 81.18
CA ARG A 581 19.94 -41.79 82.64
C ARG A 581 18.48 -41.69 83.06
N HIS A 582 17.97 -42.69 83.77
CA HIS A 582 16.56 -42.80 84.17
C HIS A 582 16.03 -41.57 84.93
N SER A 583 16.75 -41.05 85.93
CA SER A 583 16.28 -39.91 86.73
C SER A 583 16.12 -38.63 85.90
N ALA A 584 17.08 -38.35 85.00
CA ALA A 584 17.04 -37.17 84.15
C ALA A 584 15.93 -37.27 83.10
N SER A 585 15.71 -38.46 82.53
CA SER A 585 14.63 -38.70 81.56
C SER A 585 13.24 -38.63 82.18
N ALA A 586 13.05 -39.13 83.40
CA ALA A 586 11.78 -39.03 84.13
C ALA A 586 11.43 -37.57 84.42
N GLN A 587 12.42 -36.78 84.84
CA GLN A 587 12.29 -35.35 85.07
C GLN A 587 11.95 -34.59 83.78
N ALA A 588 12.66 -34.87 82.69
CA ALA A 588 12.42 -34.23 81.39
C ALA A 588 11.01 -34.49 80.82
N LEU A 589 10.44 -35.67 81.10
CA LEU A 589 9.08 -36.04 80.68
C LEU A 589 7.99 -35.60 81.67
N GLY A 590 8.35 -35.05 82.84
CA GLY A 590 7.40 -34.70 83.89
C GLY A 590 6.65 -35.91 84.49
N ILE A 591 7.26 -37.10 84.50
CA ILE A 591 6.64 -38.35 84.99
C ILE A 591 7.41 -38.95 86.17
N HIS A 592 6.72 -39.76 86.99
CA HIS A 592 7.36 -40.52 88.07
C HIS A 592 8.28 -41.64 87.53
N ALA A 593 9.37 -41.95 88.24
CA ALA A 593 10.35 -42.97 87.86
C ALA A 593 9.71 -44.35 87.58
N ASN A 594 8.74 -44.78 88.40
CA ASN A 594 8.02 -46.04 88.18
C ASN A 594 7.28 -46.09 86.83
N THR A 595 6.73 -44.95 86.38
CA THR A 595 6.05 -44.86 85.09
C THR A 595 7.05 -44.92 83.95
N LEU A 596 8.25 -44.32 84.12
CA LEU A 596 9.34 -44.43 83.16
C LEU A 596 9.79 -45.89 83.01
N TYR A 597 10.06 -46.60 84.13
CA TYR A 597 10.48 -48.01 84.10
C TYR A 597 9.47 -48.87 83.35
N ARG A 598 8.18 -48.75 83.66
CA ARG A 598 7.12 -49.53 82.98
C ARG A 598 7.06 -49.27 81.47
N ARG A 599 7.33 -48.03 81.03
CA ARG A 599 7.37 -47.68 79.60
C ARG A 599 8.63 -48.24 78.93
N LEU A 600 9.79 -48.18 79.61
CA LEU A 600 11.04 -48.77 79.13
C LEU A 600 10.96 -50.30 79.03
N ASP A 601 10.34 -51.00 80.00
CA ASP A 601 10.11 -52.46 79.92
C ASP A 601 9.20 -52.83 78.73
N THR A 602 8.29 -51.92 78.36
CA THR A 602 7.46 -52.11 77.17
C THR A 602 8.28 -51.94 75.90
N LEU A 603 9.21 -50.99 75.86
CA LEU A 603 10.16 -50.83 74.75
C LEU A 603 11.12 -52.04 74.64
N ASP A 604 11.60 -52.58 75.76
CA ASP A 604 12.47 -53.78 75.78
C ASP A 604 11.77 -54.97 75.11
N ARG A 605 10.49 -55.21 75.41
CA ARG A 605 9.71 -56.28 74.77
C ARG A 605 9.48 -56.08 73.27
N LEU A 606 9.42 -54.83 72.80
CA LEU A 606 9.08 -54.51 71.40
C LEU A 606 10.31 -54.44 70.49
N LEU A 607 11.45 -54.03 71.02
CA LEU A 607 12.70 -53.82 70.27
C LEU A 607 13.76 -54.90 70.57
N GLY A 608 13.58 -55.66 71.65
CA GLY A 608 14.53 -56.65 72.17
C GLY A 608 15.66 -56.01 72.99
N ASP A 609 16.22 -56.74 73.95
CA ASP A 609 17.10 -56.22 75.00
C ASP A 609 18.38 -55.50 74.51
N THR A 610 18.79 -55.73 73.26
CA THR A 610 19.99 -55.13 72.65
C THR A 610 19.78 -53.69 72.15
N TRP A 611 18.56 -53.14 72.19
CA TRP A 611 18.29 -51.76 71.71
C TRP A 611 19.01 -50.67 72.54
N ARG A 612 19.44 -50.99 73.77
CA ARG A 612 20.17 -50.08 74.66
C ARG A 612 21.68 -50.09 74.45
N GLU A 613 22.21 -51.05 73.69
CA GLU A 613 23.63 -51.15 73.37
C GLU A 613 24.09 -49.94 72.55
N ALA A 614 25.34 -49.50 72.73
CA ALA A 614 25.80 -48.22 72.19
C ALA A 614 25.52 -48.04 70.70
N HIS A 615 25.85 -49.02 69.85
CA HIS A 615 25.62 -48.93 68.41
C HIS A 615 24.13 -48.87 68.05
N ARG A 616 23.33 -49.82 68.55
CA ARG A 616 21.91 -49.93 68.22
C ARG A 616 21.09 -48.77 68.79
N ALA A 617 21.46 -48.28 69.97
CA ALA A 617 20.86 -47.09 70.57
C ALA A 617 21.15 -45.85 69.72
N THR A 618 22.36 -45.70 69.17
CA THR A 618 22.69 -44.59 68.26
C THR A 618 21.89 -44.66 66.96
N ASP A 619 21.77 -45.83 66.35
CA ASP A 619 20.95 -46.00 65.13
C ASP A 619 19.49 -45.67 65.39
N LEU A 620 18.94 -46.17 66.49
CA LEU A 620 17.56 -45.87 66.90
C LEU A 620 17.36 -44.41 67.28
N HIS A 621 18.36 -43.76 67.88
CA HIS A 621 18.33 -42.32 68.17
C HIS A 621 18.31 -41.51 66.88
N LEU A 622 19.09 -41.93 65.87
CA LEU A 622 19.10 -41.30 64.56
C LEU A 622 17.73 -41.46 63.87
N VAL A 623 17.16 -42.67 63.83
CA VAL A 623 15.85 -42.93 63.24
C VAL A 623 14.73 -42.21 63.99
N LEU A 624 14.80 -42.14 65.33
CA LEU A 624 13.88 -41.35 66.15
C LEU A 624 13.95 -39.88 65.81
N ARG A 625 15.16 -39.32 65.68
CA ARG A 625 15.32 -37.91 65.36
C ARG A 625 14.92 -37.61 63.92
N LEU A 626 15.17 -38.51 62.97
CA LEU A 626 14.64 -38.43 61.60
C LEU A 626 13.11 -38.39 61.60
N ASN A 627 12.49 -39.29 62.37
CA ASN A 627 11.03 -39.32 62.55
C ASN A 627 10.51 -38.07 63.26
N LYS A 628 11.24 -37.54 64.25
CA LYS A 628 10.91 -36.26 64.92
C LYS A 628 11.06 -35.07 64.00
N SER A 629 12.13 -34.96 63.22
CA SER A 629 12.28 -33.88 62.24
C SER A 629 11.23 -33.94 61.13
N ALA A 630 10.68 -35.13 60.85
CA ALA A 630 9.50 -35.30 60.01
C ALA A 630 8.17 -34.89 60.71
N THR A 631 8.07 -34.98 62.05
CA THR A 631 6.80 -34.78 62.79
C THR A 631 6.72 -33.47 63.60
N SER A 632 7.81 -32.99 64.21
CA SER A 632 7.86 -31.85 65.14
C SER A 632 7.81 -30.48 64.47
N LEU A 633 7.81 -30.42 63.13
CA LEU A 633 7.54 -29.20 62.37
C LEU A 633 6.15 -29.24 61.69
N GLY A 634 5.42 -30.36 61.84
CA GLY A 634 4.02 -30.51 61.44
C GLY A 634 2.98 -30.09 62.50
N SER A 635 3.39 -29.66 63.70
CA SER A 635 2.47 -29.22 64.77
C SER A 635 2.17 -27.71 64.75
N GLY A 636 2.30 -27.06 63.59
CA GLY A 636 1.82 -25.69 63.32
C GLY A 636 0.47 -25.64 62.59
N ARG A 637 -0.22 -26.77 62.42
CA ARG A 637 -1.62 -26.85 61.97
C ARG A 637 -2.45 -27.55 63.04
N ALA A 638 -3.00 -26.75 63.95
CA ALA A 638 -4.25 -26.98 64.64
C ALA A 638 -5.04 -25.68 64.60
#